data_AF-A6UED7-F1
#
_entry.id   AF-A6UED7-F1
#
_cell.length_a   1.000
_cell.length_b   1.000
_cell.length_c   1.000
_cell.angle_alpha   90.00
_cell.angle_beta   90.00
_cell.angle_gamma   90.00
#
_symmetry.space_group_name_H-M   'P 1'
#
loop_
_entity.id
_entity.type
_entity.pdbx_description
1 polymer ?
#
loop_
_entity_poly.entity_id
_entity_poly.type
_entity_poly.pdbx_seq_one_letter_code
_entity_poly.pdbx_strand_id
1 'polypeptide(L)' 'MQNDNDNSPDHPRRPLSPAALRALKEAEERRGAKAPKEIPAEVGGRGGLDPARFGDWEIKGRAIDF' A
#
# COMPACT_ATOMS: atom_id res chain seq x y z
N MET A 1 20.86 -7.05 5.58
CA MET A 1 19.89 -5.95 5.74
C MET A 1 18.59 -6.60 6.22
N GLN A 2 18.27 -6.48 7.51
CA GLN A 2 17.07 -7.11 8.08
C GLN A 2 15.83 -6.34 7.61
N ASN A 3 14.88 -7.05 7.00
CA ASN A 3 13.57 -6.53 6.65
C ASN A 3 12.66 -6.70 7.87
N ASP A 4 12.49 -5.63 8.64
CA ASP A 4 11.59 -5.52 9.81
C ASP A 4 10.12 -5.43 9.38
N ASN A 5 9.57 -6.50 8.79
CA ASN A 5 8.15 -6.55 8.47
C ASN A 5 7.34 -6.97 9.71
N ASP A 6 7.15 -6.03 10.64
CA ASP A 6 6.42 -6.18 11.93
C ASP A 6 4.89 -6.27 11.77
N ASN A 7 4.37 -6.98 10.76
CA ASN A 7 2.93 -7.10 10.54
C ASN A 7 2.28 -8.19 11.42
N SER A 8 2.54 -8.14 12.74
CA SER A 8 1.92 -9.02 13.73
C SER A 8 1.14 -8.18 14.73
N PRO A 9 -0.16 -8.45 14.96
CA PRO A 9 -1.03 -7.63 15.82
C PRO A 9 -0.63 -7.63 17.31
N ASP A 10 0.27 -8.55 17.70
CA ASP A 10 0.69 -8.80 19.08
C ASP A 10 2.03 -8.12 19.46
N HIS A 11 2.65 -7.37 18.53
CA HIS A 11 3.88 -6.63 18.83
C HIS A 11 3.56 -5.21 19.32
N PRO A 12 4.19 -4.76 20.44
CA PRO A 12 4.02 -3.38 20.88
C PRO A 12 4.55 -2.44 19.79
N ARG A 13 3.67 -1.59 19.25
CA ARG A 13 4.02 -0.64 18.19
C ARG A 13 5.13 0.29 18.70
N ARG A 14 6.30 0.21 18.06
CA ARG A 14 7.43 1.11 18.35
C ARG A 14 6.97 2.56 18.14
N PRO A 15 7.26 3.50 19.06
CA PRO A 15 6.89 4.89 18.88
C PRO A 15 7.57 5.45 17.62
N LEU A 16 6.85 6.28 16.86
CA LEU A 16 7.36 6.87 15.63
C LEU A 16 8.54 7.80 15.93
N SER A 17 9.60 7.69 15.13
CA SER A 17 10.73 8.60 15.22
C SER A 17 10.35 10.02 14.76
N PRO A 18 11.05 11.08 15.22
CA PRO A 18 10.81 12.44 14.75
C PRO A 18 10.98 12.62 13.24
N ALA A 19 11.79 11.77 12.58
CA ALA A 19 11.93 11.75 11.13
C ALA A 19 10.67 11.16 10.46
N ALA A 20 10.11 10.08 11.01
CA ALA A 20 8.89 9.46 10.51
C ALA A 20 7.69 10.41 10.60
N LEU A 21 7.56 11.15 11.71
CA LEU A 21 6.50 12.14 11.89
C LEU A 21 6.58 13.27 10.85
N ARG A 22 7.78 13.76 10.54
CA ARG A 22 7.99 14.76 9.49
C ARG A 22 7.60 14.23 8.10
N ALA A 23 8.02 13.01 7.77
CA ALA A 23 7.69 12.38 6.50
C ALA A 23 6.18 12.18 6.31
N LEU A 24 5.46 11.80 7.38
CA LEU A 24 4.00 11.67 7.35
C LEU A 24 3.33 13.02 7.11
N LYS A 25 3.75 14.07 7.81
CA LYS A 25 3.21 15.42 7.61
C LYS A 25 3.38 15.91 6.18
N GLU A 26 4.57 15.73 5.61
CA GLU A 26 4.86 16.12 4.21
C GLU A 26 4.04 15.29 3.20
N ALA A 27 3.82 14.00 3.47
CA ALA A 27 2.96 13.15 2.66
C ALA A 27 1.48 13.57 2.73
N GLU A 28 1.00 13.99 3.90
CA GLU A 28 -0.35 14.55 4.08
C GLU A 28 -0.51 15.87 3.33
N GLU A 29 0.45 16.78 3.44
CA GLU A 29 0.47 18.04 2.69
C GLU A 29 0.43 17.79 1.17
N ARG A 30 1.18 16.78 0.67
CA ARG A 30 1.12 16.37 -0.74
C ARG A 30 -0.24 15.77 -1.13
N ARG A 31 -0.89 15.00 -0.25
CA ARG A 31 -2.22 14.44 -0.52
C ARG A 31 -3.27 15.55 -0.57
N GLY A 32 -3.21 16.53 0.32
CA GLY A 32 -4.12 17.68 0.34
C GLY A 32 -3.95 18.62 -0.86
N ALA A 33 -2.71 18.80 -1.34
CA ALA A 33 -2.42 19.59 -2.54
C ALA A 33 -2.76 18.87 -3.85
N LYS A 34 -2.93 17.55 -3.82
CA LYS A 34 -3.28 16.76 -5.00
C LYS A 34 -4.79 16.77 -5.18
N ALA A 35 -5.25 17.31 -6.30
CA ALA A 35 -6.66 17.23 -6.66
C ALA A 35 -7.11 15.75 -6.70
N PRO A 36 -8.27 15.40 -6.12
CA PRO A 36 -8.83 14.07 -6.26
C PRO A 36 -9.01 13.79 -7.74
N LYS A 37 -8.24 12.83 -8.26
CA LYS A 37 -8.42 12.38 -9.63
C LYS A 37 -9.57 11.38 -9.59
N GLU A 38 -10.70 11.73 -10.20
CA GLU A 38 -11.77 10.76 -10.47
C GLU A 38 -11.22 9.75 -11.47
N ILE A 39 -10.66 8.67 -10.93
CA ILE A 39 -10.32 7.48 -11.67
C ILE A 39 -11.60 6.66 -11.75
N PRO A 40 -12.09 6.30 -12.94
CA PRO A 40 -13.27 5.45 -13.03
C PRO A 40 -13.02 4.17 -12.24
N ALA A 41 -14.03 3.76 -11.48
CA ALA A 41 -13.97 2.50 -10.74
C ALA A 41 -13.72 1.37 -11.73
N GLU A 42 -12.74 0.52 -11.43
CA GLU A 42 -12.45 -0.64 -12.26
C GLU A 42 -13.58 -1.66 -12.07
N VAL A 43 -14.48 -1.76 -13.04
CA VAL A 43 -15.62 -2.69 -12.99
C VAL A 43 -15.18 -4.04 -13.54
N GLY A 44 -15.26 -5.09 -12.74
CA GLY A 44 -14.81 -6.44 -13.11
C GLY A 44 -13.30 -6.66 -12.98
N GLY A 45 -12.54 -5.65 -12.57
CA GLY A 45 -11.14 -5.78 -12.19
C GLY A 45 -10.98 -6.55 -10.88
N ARG A 46 -9.87 -7.28 -10.73
CA ARG A 46 -9.46 -7.85 -9.45
C ARG A 46 -9.14 -6.66 -8.54
N GLY A 47 -10.03 -6.33 -7.60
CA GLY A 47 -9.84 -5.19 -6.69
C GLY A 47 -8.44 -5.22 -6.09
N GLY A 48 -7.62 -4.21 -6.38
CA GLY A 48 -6.18 -4.25 -6.10
C GLY A 48 -5.38 -3.56 -7.20
N LEU A 49 -4.06 -3.61 -7.09
CA LEU A 49 -3.15 -3.11 -8.12
C LEU A 49 -3.01 -4.15 -9.24
N ASP A 50 -2.84 -3.67 -10.48
CA ASP A 50 -2.72 -4.50 -11.68
C ASP A 50 -1.68 -5.64 -11.56
N PRO A 51 -2.09 -6.92 -11.57
CA PRO A 51 -1.20 -8.07 -11.47
C PRO A 51 -0.08 -8.08 -12.51
N ALA A 52 -0.33 -7.55 -13.72
CA ALA A 52 0.69 -7.48 -14.77
C ALA A 52 1.80 -6.46 -14.44
N ARG A 53 1.47 -5.41 -13.67
CA ARG A 53 2.44 -4.40 -13.23
C ARG A 53 3.21 -4.82 -11.99
N PHE A 54 2.58 -5.58 -11.10
CA PHE A 54 3.12 -5.88 -9.77
C PHE A 54 3.49 -7.35 -9.55
N GLY A 55 3.22 -8.22 -10.53
CA GLY A 55 3.57 -9.65 -10.47
C GLY A 55 2.66 -10.49 -9.56
N ASP A 56 1.58 -9.92 -9.03
CA ASP A 56 0.69 -10.59 -8.08
C ASP A 56 -0.42 -11.39 -8.79
N TRP A 57 -0.01 -12.39 -9.56
CA TRP A 57 -0.93 -13.31 -10.27
C TRP A 57 -1.50 -14.39 -9.35
N GLU A 58 -1.12 -14.39 -8.07
CA GLU A 58 -1.48 -15.44 -7.13
C GLU A 58 -2.73 -15.11 -6.33
N ILE A 59 -3.75 -15.97 -6.43
CA ILE A 59 -4.93 -15.91 -5.58
C ILE A 59 -4.97 -17.18 -4.74
N LYS A 60 -4.88 -17.04 -3.41
CA LYS A 60 -4.85 -18.17 -2.46
C LYS A 60 -3.76 -19.22 -2.79
N GLY A 61 -2.58 -18.75 -3.22
CA GLY A 61 -1.44 -19.60 -3.55
C GLY A 61 -1.56 -20.34 -4.89
N ARG A 62 -2.43 -19.86 -5.80
CA ARG A 62 -2.53 -20.37 -7.17
C ARG A 62 -2.32 -19.24 -8.15
N ALA A 63 -1.43 -19.42 -9.12
CA ALA A 63 -1.33 -18.52 -10.26
C ALA A 63 -2.60 -18.65 -11.11
N ILE A 64 -3.38 -17.57 -11.23
CA ILE A 64 -4.60 -17.52 -12.02
C ILE A 64 -4.41 -16.51 -13.15
N ASP A 65 -4.26 -17.03 -14.36
CA ASP A 65 -4.41 -16.29 -15.62
C ASP A 65 -5.85 -16.50 -16.14
N PHE A 66 -6.41 -15.52 -16.87
CA PHE A 66 -7.81 -15.38 -17.33
C PHE A 66 -8.88 -15.36 -16.21
#